data_AF-A0A661MKQ7-F1
#
_entry.id   AF-A0A661MKQ7-F1
#
_cell.length_a   1.000
_cell.length_b   1.000
_cell.length_c   1.000
_cell.angle_alpha   90.00
_cell.angle_beta   90.00
_cell.angle_gamma   90.00
#
_symmetry.space_group_name_H-M   'P 1'
#
loop_
_entity.id
_entity.type
_entity.pdbx_description
1 polymer ?
#
loop_
_entity_poly.entity_id
_entity_poly.type
_entity_poly.pdbx_seq_one_letter_code
_entity_poly.pdbx_strand_id
1 'polypeptide(L)'
;MTILLICVSPNLFSHSIPIIFIIFVTANTDNETLKKAFTAGDNDYVKKPVNREKLLTRTGACLRERALVSRLIQQEKLAVVLETARAVCHEMNQLLQFLTWASSELLEELPEDSNLKKQASQIKTNVDRLPEIVRRLANITTYQTLPYVNDQSIIDLSKAFIT
;
A
#
# COMPACT_ATOMS: atom_id res chain seq x y z
N MET A 1 38.49 -22.63 -1.14
CA MET A 1 38.11 -21.55 -2.07
C MET A 1 36.63 -21.24 -1.93
N THR A 2 36.31 -20.13 -1.27
CA THR A 2 34.95 -19.57 -1.18
C THR A 2 34.59 -18.94 -2.51
N ILE A 3 33.44 -19.28 -3.09
CA ILE A 3 32.92 -18.68 -4.32
C ILE A 3 31.65 -17.93 -3.95
N LEU A 4 31.57 -16.66 -4.31
CA LEU A 4 30.35 -15.86 -4.20
C LEU A 4 29.42 -16.26 -5.34
N LEU A 5 28.24 -16.81 -5.03
CA LEU A 5 27.21 -17.05 -6.04
C LEU A 5 26.14 -15.97 -5.89
N ILE A 6 26.14 -15.01 -6.81
CA ILE A 6 25.10 -13.98 -6.89
C ILE A 6 23.97 -14.56 -7.75
N CYS A 7 22.85 -14.88 -7.13
CA CYS A 7 21.66 -15.29 -7.85
C CYS A 7 20.77 -14.05 -8.02
N VAL A 8 20.66 -13.55 -9.26
CA VAL A 8 19.70 -12.51 -9.62
C VAL A 8 18.52 -13.20 -10.28
N SER A 9 17.32 -13.07 -9.70
CA SER A 9 16.12 -13.59 -10.35
C SER A 9 15.79 -12.74 -11.59
N PRO A 10 15.69 -13.32 -12.79
CA PRO A 10 15.45 -12.56 -14.02
C PRO A 10 13.99 -12.09 -14.18
N ASN A 11 13.06 -12.57 -13.33
CA ASN A 11 11.62 -12.41 -13.54
C ASN A 11 10.94 -11.33 -12.69
N LEU A 12 11.68 -10.34 -12.20
CA LEU A 12 11.13 -9.25 -11.39
C LEU A 12 11.30 -7.88 -12.04
N PHE A 13 10.97 -7.76 -13.33
CA PHE A 13 10.78 -6.46 -13.98
C PHE A 13 9.38 -5.91 -13.67
N SER A 14 9.23 -5.35 -12.47
CA SER A 14 8.14 -4.42 -12.17
C SER A 14 8.65 -3.35 -11.20
N HIS A 15 9.29 -2.31 -11.77
CA HIS A 15 9.44 -0.95 -11.19
C HIS A 15 9.95 -0.82 -9.74
N SER A 16 10.65 -1.81 -9.18
CA SER A 16 11.25 -1.69 -7.84
C SER A 16 12.52 -2.54 -7.76
N ILE A 17 13.59 -1.89 -7.31
CA ILE A 17 14.97 -2.35 -6.98
C ILE A 17 15.25 -3.84 -7.24
N PRO A 18 16.26 -4.19 -8.05
CA PRO A 18 16.60 -5.58 -8.34
C PRO A 18 16.92 -6.35 -7.06
N ILE A 19 16.22 -7.47 -6.87
CA ILE A 19 16.45 -8.37 -5.74
C ILE A 19 17.74 -9.15 -5.98
N ILE A 20 18.83 -8.69 -5.36
CA ILE A 20 20.12 -9.40 -5.35
C ILE A 20 20.09 -10.38 -4.17
N PHE A 21 20.16 -11.68 -4.47
CA PHE A 21 20.31 -12.73 -3.45
C PHE A 21 21.75 -13.24 -3.50
N ILE A 22 22.47 -13.11 -2.38
CA ILE A 22 23.85 -13.55 -2.25
C ILE A 22 23.85 -14.87 -1.48
N ILE A 23 24.34 -15.93 -2.11
CA ILE A 23 24.57 -17.22 -1.46
C ILE A 23 26.06 -17.48 -1.45
N PHE A 24 26.65 -17.62 -0.26
CA PHE A 24 28.06 -17.95 -0.16
C PHE A 24 28.27 -19.45 -0.34
N VAL A 25 29.09 -19.83 -1.32
CA VAL A 25 29.45 -21.22 -1.55
C VAL A 25 30.83 -21.48 -0.96
N THR A 26 30.89 -22.25 0.13
CA THR A 26 32.13 -22.49 0.87
C THR A 26 32.57 -23.95 0.84
N ALA A 27 33.89 -24.15 0.75
CA ALA A 27 34.54 -25.44 0.98
C ALA A 27 34.91 -25.64 2.47
N ASN A 28 34.80 -24.59 3.29
CA ASN A 28 35.08 -24.67 4.71
C ASN A 28 33.86 -25.25 5.44
N THR A 29 34.01 -26.44 6.01
CA THR A 29 32.94 -27.19 6.66
C THR A 29 32.84 -26.92 8.15
N ASP A 30 33.79 -26.18 8.72
CA ASP A 30 33.87 -25.93 10.14
C ASP A 30 32.68 -25.09 10.66
N ASN A 31 31.98 -25.62 11.66
CA ASN A 31 30.73 -25.05 12.15
C ASN A 31 30.92 -23.68 12.81
N GLU A 32 32.09 -23.41 13.39
CA GLU A 32 32.40 -22.13 14.02
C GLU A 32 32.62 -21.03 12.97
N THR A 33 33.25 -21.36 11.84
CA THR A 33 33.39 -20.42 10.71
C THR A 33 32.04 -20.11 10.04
N LEU A 34 31.16 -21.11 9.96
CA LEU A 34 29.82 -20.95 9.38
C LEU A 34 28.88 -20.12 10.26
N LYS A 35 28.96 -20.27 11.59
CA LYS A 35 28.20 -19.44 12.54
C LYS A 35 28.61 -17.98 12.46
N LYS A 36 29.92 -17.70 12.38
CA LYS A 36 30.44 -16.33 12.25
C LYS A 36 30.02 -15.65 10.94
N ALA A 37 29.94 -16.41 9.85
CA ALA A 37 29.39 -15.91 8.59
C ALA A 37 27.88 -15.61 8.67
N PHE A 38 27.10 -16.44 9.38
CA PHE A 38 25.67 -16.23 9.57
C PHE A 38 25.36 -14.93 10.32
N THR A 39 26.19 -14.57 11.31
CA THR A 39 26.04 -13.33 12.09
C THR A 39 26.52 -12.07 11.36
N ALA A 40 27.21 -12.20 10.22
CA ALA A 40 27.80 -11.07 9.48
C ALA A 40 26.84 -10.40 8.47
N GLY A 41 25.56 -10.80 8.44
CA GLY A 41 24.55 -10.22 7.53
C GLY A 41 24.36 -11.00 6.23
N ASP A 42 24.76 -12.27 6.21
CA ASP A 42 24.71 -13.13 5.05
C ASP A 42 23.36 -13.85 4.95
N ASN A 43 22.74 -13.89 3.77
CA ASN A 43 21.37 -14.41 3.63
C ASN A 43 21.31 -15.94 3.76
N ASP A 44 22.27 -16.67 3.19
CA ASP A 44 22.46 -18.11 3.37
C ASP A 44 23.80 -18.58 2.79
N TYR A 45 24.24 -19.80 3.16
CA TYR A 45 25.41 -20.45 2.60
C TYR A 45 25.11 -21.85 2.05
N VAL A 46 25.93 -22.32 1.12
CA VAL A 46 25.87 -23.70 0.61
C VAL A 46 27.27 -24.33 0.62
N LYS A 47 27.38 -25.54 1.19
CA LYS A 47 28.64 -26.30 1.24
C LYS A 47 28.95 -26.90 -0.14
N LYS A 48 30.24 -27.01 -0.49
CA LYS A 48 30.70 -27.79 -1.64
C LYS A 48 30.81 -29.30 -1.31
N PRO A 49 30.60 -30.19 -2.30
CA PRO A 49 30.06 -29.91 -3.63
C PRO A 49 28.60 -29.42 -3.54
N VAL A 50 28.23 -28.47 -4.42
CA VAL A 50 26.92 -27.82 -4.35
C VAL A 50 25.81 -28.85 -4.55
N ASN A 51 24.98 -29.03 -3.53
CA ASN A 51 23.78 -29.84 -3.65
C ASN A 51 22.64 -28.98 -4.24
N ARG A 52 22.21 -29.33 -5.45
CA ARG A 52 21.17 -28.61 -6.20
C ARG A 52 19.85 -28.52 -5.44
N GLU A 53 19.41 -29.60 -4.80
CA GLU A 53 18.15 -29.64 -4.04
C GLU A 53 18.21 -28.72 -2.82
N LYS A 54 19.32 -28.74 -2.07
CA LYS A 54 19.52 -27.87 -0.91
C LYS A 54 19.59 -26.40 -1.30
N LEU A 55 20.27 -26.09 -2.41
CA LEU A 55 20.34 -24.74 -2.97
C LEU A 55 18.95 -24.22 -3.38
N LEU A 56 18.18 -25.03 -4.12
CA LEU A 56 16.84 -24.66 -4.57
C LEU A 56 15.86 -24.50 -3.41
N THR A 57 15.91 -25.39 -2.41
CA THR A 57 15.05 -25.31 -1.22
C THR A 57 15.30 -24.03 -0.44
N ARG A 58 16.58 -23.71 -0.21
CA ARG A 58 17.01 -22.49 0.50
C ARG A 58 16.65 -21.22 -0.25
N THR A 59 16.95 -21.17 -1.55
CA THR A 59 16.59 -20.03 -2.41
C THR A 59 15.08 -19.83 -2.45
N GLY A 60 14.31 -20.91 -2.60
CA GLY A 60 12.85 -20.85 -2.62
C GLY A 60 12.25 -20.41 -1.29
N ALA A 61 12.80 -20.85 -0.15
CA ALA A 61 12.37 -20.41 1.17
C ALA A 61 12.56 -18.90 1.37
N CYS A 62 13.76 -18.39 1.06
CA CYS A 62 14.03 -16.97 1.17
C CYS A 62 13.16 -16.13 0.22
N LEU A 63 13.00 -16.55 -1.03
CA LEU A 63 12.13 -15.84 -1.98
C LEU A 63 10.67 -15.77 -1.49
N ARG A 64 10.14 -16.85 -0.92
CA ARG A 64 8.79 -16.85 -0.32
C ARG A 64 8.68 -15.92 0.87
N GLU A 65 9.63 -15.98 1.80
CA GLU A 65 9.66 -15.09 2.96
C GLU A 65 9.66 -13.63 2.53
N ARG A 66 10.52 -13.26 1.57
CA ARG A 66 10.57 -11.88 1.06
C ARG A 66 9.31 -11.47 0.32
N ALA A 67 8.69 -12.39 -0.44
CA ALA A 67 7.41 -12.13 -1.09
C ALA A 67 6.30 -11.86 -0.05
N LEU A 68 6.26 -12.64 1.04
CA LEU A 68 5.32 -12.42 2.14
C LEU A 68 5.57 -11.08 2.85
N VAL A 69 6.83 -10.79 3.21
CA VAL A 69 7.21 -9.50 3.81
C VAL A 69 6.86 -8.33 2.89
N SER A 70 7.12 -8.44 1.59
CA SER A 70 6.76 -7.39 0.62
C SER A 70 5.25 -7.18 0.54
N ARG A 71 4.47 -8.27 0.58
CA ARG A 71 3.00 -8.21 0.59
C ARG A 71 2.49 -7.56 1.88
N LEU A 72 3.07 -7.88 3.03
CA LEU A 72 2.74 -7.24 4.31
C LEU A 72 3.02 -5.73 4.27
N ILE A 73 4.20 -5.33 3.78
CA ILE A 73 4.56 -3.91 3.63
C ILE A 73 3.59 -3.20 2.67
N GLN A 74 3.18 -3.85 1.58
CA GLN A 74 2.18 -3.26 0.66
C GLN A 74 0.82 -3.08 1.33
N GLN A 75 0.39 -4.05 2.15
CA GLN A 75 -0.86 -3.96 2.91
C GLN A 75 -0.81 -2.85 3.96
N GLU A 76 0.29 -2.73 4.69
CA GLU A 76 0.48 -1.69 5.71
C GLU A 76 0.49 -0.29 5.08
N LYS A 77 1.20 -0.12 3.96
CA LYS A 77 1.19 1.13 3.19
C LYS A 77 -0.22 1.50 2.75
N LEU A 78 -0.99 0.54 2.23
CA LEU A 78 -2.36 0.78 1.82
C LEU A 78 -3.24 1.17 3.01
N ALA A 79 -3.09 0.50 4.16
CA ALA A 79 -3.84 0.82 5.38
C ALA A 79 -3.60 2.27 5.82
N VAL A 80 -2.35 2.73 5.83
CA VAL A 80 -1.99 4.12 6.16
C VAL A 80 -2.61 5.12 5.17
N VAL A 81 -2.57 4.82 3.87
CA VAL A 81 -3.20 5.69 2.85
C VAL A 81 -4.71 5.77 3.06
N LEU A 82 -5.38 4.66 3.38
CA LEU A 82 -6.82 4.66 3.62
C LEU A 82 -7.19 5.37 4.93
N GLU A 83 -6.38 5.24 5.97
CA GLU A 83 -6.60 5.94 7.24
C GLU A 83 -6.46 7.45 7.08
N THR A 84 -5.41 7.91 6.41
CA THR A 84 -5.23 9.34 6.11
C THR A 84 -6.34 9.87 5.21
N ALA A 85 -6.74 9.13 4.18
CA ALA A 85 -7.85 9.53 3.32
C ALA A 85 -9.19 9.61 4.06
N ARG A 86 -9.43 8.70 5.02
CA ARG A 86 -10.62 8.74 5.89
C ARG A 86 -10.62 10.00 6.76
N ALA A 87 -9.49 10.33 7.38
CA ALA A 87 -9.35 11.54 8.19
C ALA A 87 -9.64 12.79 7.37
N VAL A 88 -9.05 12.90 6.17
CA VAL A 88 -9.31 14.00 5.23
C VAL A 88 -10.79 14.07 4.84
N CYS A 89 -11.41 12.95 4.47
CA CYS A 89 -12.85 12.94 4.13
C CYS A 89 -13.73 13.39 5.31
N HIS A 90 -13.35 13.03 6.54
CA HIS A 90 -14.07 13.45 7.74
C HIS A 90 -13.96 14.97 7.96
N GLU A 91 -12.76 15.53 7.85
CA GLU A 91 -12.53 16.98 7.92
C GLU A 91 -13.26 17.73 6.81
N MET A 92 -13.21 17.23 5.57
CA MET A 92 -13.94 17.82 4.44
C MET A 92 -15.45 17.85 4.71
N ASN A 93 -16.02 16.76 5.22
CA ASN A 93 -17.44 16.71 5.56
C ASN A 93 -17.80 17.74 6.65
N GLN A 94 -16.93 17.96 7.65
CA GLN A 94 -17.15 19.00 8.66
C GLN A 94 -17.10 20.41 8.06
N LEU A 95 -16.11 20.70 7.23
CA LEU A 95 -15.98 22.00 6.54
C LEU A 95 -17.18 22.27 5.62
N LEU A 96 -17.66 21.25 4.92
CA LEU A 96 -18.85 21.36 4.07
C LEU A 96 -20.12 21.61 4.88
N GLN A 97 -20.28 20.99 6.05
CA GLN A 97 -21.40 21.28 6.94
C GLN A 97 -21.39 22.76 7.37
N PHE A 98 -20.23 23.28 7.75
CA PHE A 98 -20.06 24.70 8.09
C PHE A 98 -20.40 25.61 6.91
N LEU A 99 -19.87 25.33 5.71
CA LEU A 99 -20.16 26.12 4.52
C LEU A 99 -21.64 26.09 4.12
N THR A 100 -22.28 24.93 4.26
CA THR A 100 -23.71 24.76 3.98
C THR A 100 -24.53 25.61 4.94
N TRP A 101 -24.19 25.57 6.23
CA TRP A 101 -24.82 26.40 7.26
C TRP A 101 -24.62 27.90 6.98
N ALA A 102 -23.37 28.34 6.78
CA ALA A 102 -23.06 29.75 6.57
C ALA A 102 -23.73 30.33 5.31
N SER A 103 -23.81 29.54 4.24
CA SER A 103 -24.49 29.97 3.01
C SER A 103 -26.01 29.97 3.12
N SER A 104 -26.61 29.10 3.94
CA SER A 104 -28.03 29.19 4.29
C SER A 104 -28.33 30.43 5.13
N GLU A 105 -27.54 30.69 6.17
CA GLU A 105 -27.68 31.86 7.04
C GLU A 105 -27.60 33.17 6.25
N LEU A 106 -26.59 33.28 5.39
CA LEU A 106 -26.43 34.45 4.50
C LEU A 106 -27.65 34.65 3.59
N LEU A 107 -28.30 33.57 3.13
CA LEU A 107 -29.50 33.68 2.29
C LEU A 107 -30.72 34.14 3.07
N GLU A 108 -30.81 33.81 4.36
CA GLU A 108 -31.89 34.23 5.25
C GLU A 108 -31.77 35.72 5.62
N GLU A 109 -30.56 36.23 5.85
CA GLU A 109 -30.32 37.64 6.21
C GLU A 109 -30.45 38.62 5.02
N LEU A 110 -30.30 38.15 3.77
CA LEU A 110 -30.24 39.01 2.59
C LEU A 110 -31.64 39.41 2.04
N PRO A 111 -31.82 40.67 1.61
CA PRO A 111 -33.06 41.13 0.96
C PRO A 111 -33.34 40.38 -0.34
N GLU A 112 -34.61 39.99 -0.56
CA GLU A 112 -35.10 39.20 -1.72
C GLU A 112 -34.65 39.76 -3.08
N ASP A 113 -34.72 41.08 -3.27
CA ASP A 113 -34.41 41.74 -4.55
C ASP A 113 -32.94 42.17 -4.71
N SER A 114 -32.06 41.80 -3.79
CA SER A 114 -30.65 42.18 -3.87
C SER A 114 -29.85 41.31 -4.84
N ASN A 115 -28.95 41.92 -5.60
CA ASN A 115 -27.98 41.18 -6.42
C ASN A 115 -27.08 40.26 -5.56
N LEU A 116 -26.87 40.62 -4.29
CA LEU A 116 -26.13 39.83 -3.32
C LEU A 116 -26.84 38.50 -3.00
N LYS A 117 -28.18 38.50 -2.87
CA LYS A 117 -28.94 37.25 -2.64
C LYS A 117 -28.82 36.29 -3.83
N LYS A 118 -28.83 36.82 -5.06
CA LYS A 118 -28.56 36.02 -6.28
C LYS A 118 -27.16 35.39 -6.25
N GLN A 119 -26.14 36.15 -5.85
CA GLN A 119 -24.77 35.63 -5.72
C GLN A 119 -24.66 34.58 -4.60
N ALA A 120 -25.26 34.83 -3.43
CA ALA A 120 -25.30 33.87 -2.32
C ALA A 120 -26.01 32.57 -2.73
N SER A 121 -27.08 32.65 -3.52
CA SER A 121 -27.80 31.48 -4.04
C SER A 121 -26.93 30.63 -4.99
N GLN A 122 -26.11 31.26 -5.82
CA GLN A 122 -25.13 30.55 -6.65
C GLN A 122 -24.06 29.86 -5.80
N ILE A 123 -23.57 30.52 -4.75
CA ILE A 123 -22.62 29.93 -3.79
C ILE A 123 -23.25 28.71 -3.12
N LYS A 124 -24.47 28.85 -2.58
CA LYS A 124 -25.20 27.75 -1.94
C LYS A 124 -25.37 26.56 -2.89
N THR A 125 -25.79 26.81 -4.13
CA THR A 125 -25.93 25.77 -5.16
C THR A 125 -24.62 25.02 -5.41
N ASN A 126 -23.49 25.72 -5.44
CA ASN A 126 -22.18 25.08 -5.60
C ASN A 126 -21.77 24.28 -4.35
N VAL A 127 -21.99 24.85 -3.16
CA VAL A 127 -21.70 24.18 -1.88
C VAL A 127 -22.53 22.91 -1.74
N ASP A 128 -23.81 22.93 -2.10
CA ASP A 128 -24.72 21.77 -2.01
C ASP A 128 -24.34 20.60 -2.92
N ARG A 129 -23.50 20.84 -3.93
CA ARG A 129 -23.00 19.79 -4.82
C ARG A 129 -21.73 19.11 -4.30
N LEU A 130 -20.99 19.77 -3.40
CA LEU A 130 -19.74 19.23 -2.85
C LEU A 130 -19.92 17.98 -1.97
N PRO A 131 -20.98 17.84 -1.15
CA PRO A 131 -21.20 16.64 -0.35
C PRO A 131 -21.22 15.35 -1.17
N GLU A 132 -21.82 15.35 -2.36
CA GLU A 132 -21.84 14.16 -3.21
C GLU A 132 -20.45 13.80 -3.75
N ILE A 133 -19.63 14.79 -4.07
CA ILE A 133 -18.25 14.56 -4.52
C ILE A 133 -17.41 13.96 -3.37
N VAL A 134 -17.54 14.50 -2.17
CA VAL A 134 -16.82 13.99 -0.98
C VAL A 134 -17.32 12.60 -0.60
N ARG A 135 -18.63 12.32 -0.71
CA ARG A 135 -19.18 10.98 -0.45
C ARG A 135 -18.64 9.95 -1.42
N ARG A 136 -18.54 10.28 -2.72
CA ARG A 136 -17.93 9.40 -3.72
C ARG A 136 -16.46 9.13 -3.41
N LEU A 137 -15.71 10.14 -2.95
CA LEU A 137 -14.33 9.96 -2.50
C LEU A 137 -14.25 9.06 -1.26
N ALA A 138 -15.11 9.29 -0.26
CA ALA A 138 -15.15 8.52 0.97
C ALA A 138 -15.45 7.03 0.73
N ASN A 139 -16.37 6.70 -0.19
CA ASN A 139 -16.70 5.32 -0.53
C ASN A 139 -15.51 4.54 -1.11
N ILE A 140 -14.64 5.20 -1.88
CA ILE A 140 -13.41 4.59 -2.42
C ILE A 140 -12.41 4.29 -1.29
N THR A 141 -12.42 5.08 -0.21
CA THR A 141 -11.49 4.94 0.92
C THR A 141 -11.94 3.91 1.97
N THR A 142 -13.16 3.39 1.86
CA THR A 142 -13.65 2.25 2.65
C THR A 142 -13.28 0.93 2.00
N TYR A 143 -12.04 0.48 2.16
CA TYR A 143 -11.66 -0.90 1.83
C TYR A 143 -12.09 -1.85 2.96
N GLN A 144 -12.85 -2.89 2.64
CA GLN A 144 -13.07 -4.01 3.57
C GLN A 144 -11.79 -4.84 3.65
N THR A 145 -11.12 -4.80 4.79
CA THR A 145 -10.16 -5.84 5.19
C THR A 145 -10.91 -7.14 5.42
N LEU A 146 -11.20 -7.89 4.35
CA LEU A 146 -11.66 -9.27 4.46
C LEU A 146 -10.51 -10.12 5.06
N PRO A 147 -10.79 -10.99 6.05
CA PRO A 147 -9.81 -11.91 6.58
C PRO A 147 -9.37 -12.85 5.45
N TYR A 148 -8.07 -12.83 5.18
CA TYR A 148 -7.40 -13.66 4.19
C TYR A 148 -7.65 -15.15 4.47
N VAL A 149 -8.47 -15.80 3.64
CA VAL A 149 -8.52 -17.26 3.54
C VAL A 149 -8.49 -17.63 2.06
N ASN A 150 -7.38 -18.26 1.64
CA ASN A 150 -7.14 -18.98 0.38
C ASN A 150 -6.82 -18.17 -0.90
N ASP A 151 -5.52 -17.89 -1.06
CA ASP A 151 -4.66 -18.07 -2.24
C ASP A 151 -5.01 -17.58 -3.66
N GLN A 152 -6.10 -16.85 -3.89
CA GLN A 152 -6.22 -16.04 -5.12
C GLN A 152 -6.91 -14.71 -4.82
N SER A 153 -6.27 -13.60 -5.18
CA SER A 153 -6.94 -12.29 -5.17
C SER A 153 -6.45 -11.47 -6.33
N ILE A 154 -7.30 -11.42 -7.36
CA ILE A 154 -7.31 -10.37 -8.37
C ILE A 154 -7.77 -9.09 -7.66
N ILE A 155 -7.11 -7.98 -7.96
CA ILE A 155 -7.54 -6.65 -7.55
C ILE A 155 -8.90 -6.39 -8.23
N ASP A 156 -9.99 -6.58 -7.50
CA ASP A 156 -11.32 -6.34 -8.03
C ASP A 156 -11.68 -4.85 -7.89
N LEU A 157 -11.19 -4.05 -8.84
CA LEU A 157 -11.57 -2.65 -9.04
C LEU A 157 -13.04 -2.51 -9.51
N SER A 158 -13.75 -3.61 -9.80
CA SER A 158 -15.14 -3.56 -10.28
C SER A 158 -16.14 -3.13 -9.22
N LYS A 159 -15.80 -3.25 -7.93
CA LYS A 159 -16.69 -2.78 -6.84
C LYS A 159 -16.53 -1.30 -6.49
N ALA A 160 -15.50 -0.62 -7.01
CA ALA A 160 -15.36 0.83 -6.90
C ALA A 160 -16.28 1.58 -7.88
N PHE A 161 -16.94 0.86 -8.78
CA PHE A 161 -17.90 1.39 -9.74
C PHE A 161 -19.19 0.57 -9.69
N ILE A 162 -20.00 0.75 -8.65
CA ILE A 162 -21.42 0.39 -8.75
C ILE A 162 -22.25 1.61 -8.36
N THR A 163 -23.17 1.89 -9.28
CA THR A 163 -24.14 2.97 -9.47
C THR A 163 -24.86 3.45 -8.21
#